data_AF-A0A257LXH1-F1
#
_entry.id   AF-A0A257LXH1-F1
#
_cell.length_a   1.000
_cell.length_b   1.000
_cell.length_c   1.000
_cell.angle_alpha   90.00
_cell.angle_beta   90.00
_cell.angle_gamma   90.00
#
_symmetry.space_group_name_H-M   'P 1'
#
loop_
_entity.id
_entity.type
_entity.pdbx_description
1 polymer ?
#
loop_
_entity_poly.entity_id
_entity_poly.type
_entity_poly.pdbx_seq_one_letter_code
_entity_poly.pdbx_strand_id
1 'polypeptide(L)'
;MKRSAIALLLSIVAVHAETPPKAVPVPEEPAVHAPVLAPDSGTPARVLSHSGQFAVSGGDPAVRATVAMLAESTKEELLKLSELKDGWKTLVSIVLHGQPGDPLPPRSVAFNLFSNEAGYSLRLDLHLARGIEHERFQRAVTKALLIEQALRKLPADSKDSALLVPPWLIEGLREAVAWQQKRSDRRLYDALFRHGGVYKLDELLALTEAGYDDLDGAMRAAFRVASGALVMALLEQPSGKEG
;
A
#
# COMPACT_ATOMS: atom_id res chain seq x y z
N MET A 1 20.73 21.07 13.78
CA MET A 1 20.69 20.58 12.38
C MET A 1 21.49 19.29 12.30
N LYS A 2 20.85 18.13 12.20
CA LYS A 2 21.53 16.84 12.05
C LYS A 2 20.95 16.16 10.80
N ARG A 3 21.74 16.08 9.74
CA ARG A 3 21.42 15.28 8.55
C ARG A 3 21.90 13.85 8.83
N SER A 4 20.99 12.89 8.73
CA SER A 4 21.32 11.48 8.92
C SER A 4 21.88 10.90 7.64
N ALA A 5 22.97 10.17 7.79
CA ALA A 5 23.68 9.42 6.78
C ALA A 5 22.87 8.20 6.35
N ILE A 6 22.99 7.84 5.07
CA ILE A 6 23.04 6.50 4.45
C ILE A 6 22.66 6.72 2.99
N ALA A 7 23.69 6.94 2.18
CA ALA A 7 23.63 6.92 0.74
C ALA A 7 24.68 5.92 0.25
N LEU A 8 24.48 5.39 -0.96
CA LEU A 8 25.30 4.43 -1.71
C LEU A 8 25.07 2.96 -1.33
N LEU A 9 24.77 2.03 -2.22
CA LEU A 9 25.10 1.84 -3.65
C LEU A 9 24.03 0.97 -4.33
N LEU A 10 23.84 1.07 -5.66
CA LEU A 10 23.47 -0.07 -6.51
C LEU A 10 23.69 0.22 -8.01
N SER A 11 24.25 -0.76 -8.71
CA SER A 11 24.70 -0.71 -10.11
C SER A 11 23.58 -1.05 -11.12
N ILE A 12 23.72 -0.53 -12.35
CA ILE A 12 22.77 -0.62 -13.46
C ILE A 12 23.13 -1.80 -14.40
N VAL A 13 22.11 -2.49 -14.92
CA VAL A 13 22.18 -3.21 -16.20
C VAL A 13 20.99 -2.78 -17.06
N ALA A 14 21.25 -2.32 -18.28
CA ALA A 14 20.23 -1.91 -19.25
C ALA A 14 20.12 -2.96 -20.37
N VAL A 15 18.88 -3.23 -20.81
CA VAL A 15 18.61 -3.96 -22.06
C VAL A 15 17.62 -3.13 -22.89
N HIS A 16 18.00 -2.86 -24.14
CA HIS A 16 17.20 -2.21 -25.17
C HIS A 16 16.16 -3.18 -25.75
N ALA A 17 15.00 -2.66 -26.13
CA ALA A 17 14.04 -3.36 -26.99
C ALA A 17 13.54 -2.44 -28.11
N GLU A 18 13.59 -2.96 -29.34
CA GLU A 18 13.18 -2.34 -30.60
C GLU A 18 11.65 -2.17 -30.75
N THR A 19 11.26 -1.14 -31.48
CA THR A 19 9.87 -0.81 -31.87
C THR A 19 9.42 -1.54 -33.14
N PRO A 20 8.21 -2.13 -33.18
CA PRO A 20 7.59 -2.63 -34.42
C PRO A 20 6.79 -1.54 -35.18
N PRO A 21 6.55 -1.71 -36.50
CA PRO A 21 6.17 -0.63 -37.41
C PRO A 21 4.65 -0.32 -37.52
N LYS A 22 4.35 0.92 -37.94
CA LYS A 22 3.03 1.53 -38.15
C LYS A 22 2.30 1.04 -39.40
N ALA A 23 0.97 0.94 -39.32
CA ALA A 23 0.06 0.70 -40.45
C ALA A 23 -0.57 2.02 -40.98
N VAL A 24 -0.89 2.04 -42.28
CA VAL A 24 -1.47 3.17 -43.05
C VAL A 24 -3.01 3.07 -43.08
N PRO A 25 -3.77 4.18 -42.94
CA PRO A 25 -5.24 4.15 -43.00
C PRO A 25 -5.79 4.30 -44.44
N VAL A 26 -6.97 3.71 -44.67
CA VAL A 26 -7.78 3.81 -45.91
C VAL A 26 -8.97 4.78 -45.66
N PRO A 27 -9.42 5.60 -46.64
CA PRO A 27 -10.41 6.66 -46.42
C PRO A 27 -11.88 6.18 -46.37
N GLU A 28 -12.71 6.97 -45.68
CA GLU A 28 -14.13 6.76 -45.36
C GLU A 28 -15.05 7.69 -46.22
N GLU A 29 -16.26 7.25 -46.59
CA GLU A 29 -17.34 8.08 -47.19
C GLU A 29 -18.75 7.57 -46.77
N PRO A 30 -19.84 8.39 -46.79
CA PRO A 30 -20.56 8.76 -45.56
C PRO A 30 -22.11 8.53 -45.50
N ALA A 31 -22.62 8.65 -44.25
CA ALA A 31 -24.00 8.95 -43.75
C ALA A 31 -25.07 7.82 -43.83
N VAL A 32 -25.96 7.57 -42.85
CA VAL A 32 -26.89 8.50 -42.17
C VAL A 32 -27.37 7.99 -40.77
N HIS A 33 -27.73 8.94 -39.90
CA HIS A 33 -28.10 8.98 -38.47
C HIS A 33 -28.98 7.89 -37.80
N ALA A 34 -28.60 7.56 -36.55
CA ALA A 34 -29.44 7.58 -35.34
C ALA A 34 -28.57 7.85 -34.10
N PRO A 35 -28.96 8.71 -33.13
CA PRO A 35 -28.13 8.98 -31.95
C PRO A 35 -28.29 7.83 -30.95
N VAL A 36 -27.41 6.85 -31.04
CA VAL A 36 -27.14 5.94 -29.91
C VAL A 36 -26.01 6.59 -29.13
N LEU A 37 -26.28 6.94 -27.87
CA LEU A 37 -25.26 7.30 -26.88
C LEU A 37 -24.17 6.23 -26.90
N ALA A 38 -23.00 6.57 -27.44
CA ALA A 38 -21.83 5.71 -27.42
C ALA A 38 -21.35 5.56 -25.97
N PRO A 39 -21.19 4.35 -25.44
CA PRO A 39 -20.38 4.15 -24.26
C PRO A 39 -18.89 4.21 -24.64
N ASP A 40 -18.27 5.25 -24.08
CA ASP A 40 -16.93 5.31 -23.51
C ASP A 40 -15.68 5.09 -24.37
N SER A 41 -14.93 6.19 -24.41
CA SER A 41 -13.55 6.40 -24.80
C SER A 41 -12.57 5.47 -24.07
N GLY A 42 -12.46 4.19 -24.48
CA GLY A 42 -11.29 3.30 -24.29
C GLY A 42 -10.66 3.17 -22.89
N THR A 43 -11.25 3.75 -21.86
CA THR A 43 -10.71 3.83 -20.50
C THR A 43 -11.34 2.68 -19.74
N PRO A 44 -10.56 1.72 -19.23
CA PRO A 44 -11.11 0.61 -18.48
C PRO A 44 -11.93 1.15 -17.30
N ALA A 45 -13.12 0.59 -17.12
CA ALA A 45 -14.05 1.01 -16.07
C ALA A 45 -13.34 1.02 -14.70
N ARG A 46 -13.43 2.17 -14.01
CA ARG A 46 -12.82 2.38 -12.69
C ARG A 46 -13.83 2.93 -11.70
N VAL A 47 -13.61 2.64 -10.42
CA VAL A 47 -14.34 3.21 -9.29
C VAL A 47 -13.38 4.10 -8.52
N LEU A 48 -13.80 5.33 -8.22
CA LEU A 48 -13.11 6.18 -7.25
C LEU A 48 -13.70 5.90 -5.87
N SER A 49 -12.82 5.86 -4.87
CA SER A 49 -13.24 5.82 -3.47
C SER A 49 -13.86 7.15 -3.05
N HIS A 50 -14.53 7.17 -1.89
CA HIS A 50 -15.29 8.35 -1.45
C HIS A 50 -14.43 9.62 -1.32
N SER A 51 -13.19 9.50 -0.82
CA SER A 51 -12.28 10.63 -0.72
C SER A 51 -11.58 10.99 -2.03
N GLY A 52 -11.72 10.14 -3.06
CA GLY A 52 -10.99 10.25 -4.32
C GLY A 52 -9.54 9.74 -4.27
N GLN A 53 -8.99 9.39 -3.10
CA GLN A 53 -7.58 8.97 -2.98
C GLN A 53 -7.29 7.61 -3.64
N PHE A 54 -8.27 6.71 -3.68
CA PHE A 54 -8.11 5.38 -4.24
C PHE A 54 -8.88 5.23 -5.54
N ALA A 55 -8.22 4.67 -6.54
CA ALA A 55 -8.78 4.40 -7.84
C ALA A 55 -8.69 2.91 -8.16
N VAL A 56 -9.83 2.23 -8.20
CA VAL A 56 -9.88 0.79 -8.39
C VAL A 56 -10.29 0.46 -9.83
N SER A 57 -9.53 -0.38 -10.52
CA SER A 57 -9.83 -0.85 -11.89
C SER A 57 -9.68 -2.37 -12.00
N GLY A 58 -10.22 -2.95 -13.08
CA GLY A 58 -10.25 -4.40 -13.27
C GLY A 58 -11.35 -5.09 -12.45
N GLY A 59 -11.39 -6.42 -12.52
CA GLY A 59 -12.38 -7.25 -11.80
C GLY A 59 -13.85 -6.91 -12.07
N ASP A 60 -14.73 -7.45 -11.23
CA ASP A 60 -16.17 -7.17 -11.25
C ASP A 60 -16.47 -5.82 -10.54
N PRO A 61 -17.48 -5.03 -10.99
CA PRO A 61 -17.89 -3.79 -10.33
C PRO A 61 -18.13 -3.89 -8.82
N ALA A 62 -18.74 -4.98 -8.34
CA ALA A 62 -19.01 -5.19 -6.91
C ALA A 62 -17.71 -5.34 -6.12
N VAL A 63 -16.75 -6.11 -6.66
CA VAL A 63 -15.44 -6.30 -6.04
C VAL A 63 -14.68 -4.98 -6.00
N ARG A 64 -14.74 -4.15 -7.06
CA ARG A 64 -14.15 -2.81 -7.06
C ARG A 64 -14.69 -1.93 -5.94
N ALA A 65 -16.01 -1.91 -5.75
CA ALA A 65 -16.65 -1.15 -4.69
C ALA A 65 -16.20 -1.63 -3.30
N THR A 66 -16.17 -2.95 -3.06
CA THR A 66 -15.68 -3.52 -1.80
C THR A 66 -14.22 -3.15 -1.52
N VAL A 67 -13.34 -3.24 -2.52
CA VAL A 67 -11.93 -2.86 -2.39
C VAL A 67 -11.76 -1.37 -2.09
N ALA A 68 -12.52 -0.51 -2.77
CA ALA A 68 -12.50 0.93 -2.52
C ALA A 68 -12.95 1.26 -1.08
N MET A 69 -14.02 0.63 -0.60
CA MET A 69 -14.51 0.79 0.78
C MET A 69 -13.48 0.32 1.82
N LEU A 70 -12.84 -0.83 1.58
CA LEU A 70 -11.83 -1.38 2.49
C LEU A 70 -10.58 -0.50 2.54
N ALA A 71 -10.18 0.11 1.42
CA ALA A 71 -9.08 1.07 1.38
C ALA A 71 -9.40 2.35 2.17
N GLU A 72 -10.60 2.91 2.00
CA GLU A 72 -11.05 4.08 2.77
C GLU A 72 -11.13 3.79 4.26
N SER A 73 -11.73 2.66 4.65
CA SER A 73 -11.80 2.26 6.05
C SER A 73 -10.40 2.14 6.66
N THR A 74 -9.44 1.54 5.94
CA THR A 74 -8.05 1.43 6.42
C THR A 74 -7.40 2.81 6.61
N LYS A 75 -7.67 3.74 5.69
CA LYS A 75 -7.16 5.12 5.78
C LYS A 75 -7.78 5.86 6.96
N GLU A 76 -9.10 5.82 7.10
CA GLU A 76 -9.82 6.48 8.19
C GLU A 76 -9.33 6.01 9.56
N GLU A 77 -9.12 4.71 9.71
CA GLU A 77 -8.56 4.11 10.92
C GLU A 77 -7.14 4.64 11.21
N LEU A 78 -6.28 4.72 10.20
CA LEU A 78 -4.91 5.21 10.34
C LEU A 78 -4.85 6.72 10.67
N LEU A 79 -5.67 7.53 9.98
CA LEU A 79 -5.75 8.98 10.23
C LEU A 79 -6.29 9.26 11.63
N LYS A 80 -7.30 8.49 12.07
CA LYS A 80 -7.84 8.60 13.43
C LYS A 80 -6.81 8.23 14.50
N LEU A 81 -6.03 7.17 14.27
CA LEU A 81 -4.98 6.75 15.20
C LEU A 81 -3.89 7.82 15.36
N SER A 82 -3.49 8.44 14.25
CA SER A 82 -2.39 9.40 14.19
C SER A 82 -2.81 10.86 14.39
N GLU A 83 -4.12 11.14 14.50
CA GLU A 83 -4.70 12.49 14.56
C GLU A 83 -4.31 13.39 13.37
N LEU A 84 -3.93 12.76 12.25
CA LEU A 84 -3.54 13.46 11.03
C LEU A 84 -4.76 13.90 10.24
N LYS A 85 -4.66 15.09 9.65
CA LYS A 85 -5.67 15.57 8.71
C LYS A 85 -5.57 14.83 7.38
N ASP A 86 -6.73 14.56 6.80
CA ASP A 86 -6.77 14.10 5.42
C ASP A 86 -6.36 15.23 4.47
N GLY A 87 -5.42 14.95 3.59
CA GLY A 87 -4.74 15.96 2.77
C GLY A 87 -3.81 15.34 1.75
N TRP A 88 -4.21 14.19 1.22
CA TRP A 88 -3.47 13.40 0.24
C TRP A 88 -3.23 14.20 -1.04
N LYS A 89 -2.09 13.95 -1.67
CA LYS A 89 -1.70 14.60 -2.94
C LYS A 89 -1.44 13.58 -4.05
N THR A 90 -1.06 12.37 -3.69
CA THR A 90 -0.79 11.30 -4.66
C THR A 90 -1.92 10.28 -4.63
N LEU A 91 -2.51 10.04 -5.80
CA LEU A 91 -3.50 9.00 -6.00
C LEU A 91 -2.88 7.60 -5.81
N VAL A 92 -3.61 6.71 -5.16
CA VAL A 92 -3.27 5.29 -5.05
C VAL A 92 -4.13 4.50 -6.04
N SER A 93 -3.49 3.96 -7.08
CA SER A 93 -4.15 3.08 -8.06
C SER A 93 -4.20 1.66 -7.54
N ILE A 94 -5.35 1.00 -7.60
CA ILE A 94 -5.53 -0.40 -7.21
C ILE A 94 -6.04 -1.16 -8.43
N VAL A 95 -5.24 -2.11 -8.92
CA VAL A 95 -5.57 -2.89 -10.12
C VAL A 95 -5.89 -4.32 -9.71
N LEU A 96 -7.10 -4.75 -10.05
CA LEU A 96 -7.59 -6.09 -9.79
C LEU A 96 -7.28 -7.01 -10.98
N HIS A 97 -6.66 -8.14 -10.69
CA HIS A 97 -6.22 -9.14 -11.66
C HIS A 97 -6.85 -10.50 -11.38
N GLY A 98 -7.00 -11.29 -12.44
CA GLY A 98 -7.46 -12.67 -12.37
C GLY A 98 -8.87 -12.84 -11.82
N GLN A 99 -9.25 -14.10 -11.62
CA GLN A 99 -10.54 -14.53 -11.10
C GLN A 99 -10.37 -15.62 -10.03
N PRO A 100 -11.37 -15.85 -9.17
CA PRO A 100 -11.34 -16.94 -8.21
C PRO A 100 -11.07 -18.29 -8.89
N GLY A 101 -10.07 -19.03 -8.40
CA GLY A 101 -9.68 -20.33 -8.96
C GLY A 101 -8.51 -20.27 -9.96
N ASP A 102 -8.07 -19.08 -10.38
CA ASP A 102 -6.85 -18.93 -11.18
C ASP A 102 -5.60 -19.46 -10.45
N PRO A 103 -4.53 -19.83 -11.18
CA PRO A 103 -3.25 -20.17 -10.58
C PRO A 103 -2.76 -19.09 -9.63
N LEU A 104 -2.31 -19.50 -8.43
CA LEU A 104 -1.85 -18.56 -7.41
C LEU A 104 -0.56 -17.88 -7.87
N PRO A 105 -0.51 -16.53 -7.94
CA PRO A 105 0.74 -15.85 -8.16
C PRO A 105 1.64 -15.96 -6.92
N PRO A 106 2.97 -15.75 -7.07
CA PRO A 106 3.88 -15.71 -5.92
C PRO A 106 3.49 -14.67 -4.85
N ARG A 107 2.87 -13.56 -5.27
CA ARG A 107 2.28 -12.56 -4.39
C ARG A 107 0.90 -12.16 -4.90
N SER A 108 -0.11 -12.34 -4.08
CA SER A 108 -1.50 -11.95 -4.38
C SER A 108 -1.79 -10.48 -4.14
N VAL A 109 -0.95 -9.79 -3.36
CA VAL A 109 -1.00 -8.34 -3.16
C VAL A 109 0.42 -7.80 -3.30
N ALA A 110 0.63 -6.88 -4.24
CA ALA A 110 1.92 -6.25 -4.47
C ALA A 110 1.76 -4.72 -4.45
N PHE A 111 2.64 -4.04 -3.70
CA PHE A 111 2.76 -2.59 -3.75
C PHE A 111 3.91 -2.20 -4.68
N ASN A 112 3.67 -1.22 -5.54
CA ASN A 112 4.63 -0.70 -6.50
C ASN A 112 4.67 0.84 -6.40
N LEU A 113 5.88 1.38 -6.28
CA LEU A 113 6.16 2.82 -6.38
C LEU A 113 6.85 3.07 -7.71
N PHE A 114 6.23 3.87 -8.58
CA PHE A 114 6.87 4.32 -9.81
C PHE A 114 7.24 5.80 -9.70
N SER A 115 8.38 6.16 -10.27
CA SER A 115 8.82 7.54 -10.42
C SER A 115 9.03 7.82 -11.91
N ASN A 116 8.50 8.95 -12.38
CA ASN A 116 8.71 9.45 -13.74
C ASN A 116 8.88 10.98 -13.72
N GLU A 117 9.01 11.60 -14.90
CA GLU A 117 9.17 13.06 -15.00
C GLU A 117 7.97 13.84 -14.44
N ALA A 118 6.76 13.24 -14.44
CA ALA A 118 5.55 13.83 -13.89
C ALA A 118 5.39 13.64 -12.37
N GLY A 119 6.30 12.89 -11.74
CA GLY A 119 6.33 12.64 -10.30
C GLY A 119 6.16 11.17 -9.93
N TYR A 120 5.61 10.94 -8.73
CA TYR A 120 5.41 9.60 -8.17
C TYR A 120 4.01 9.06 -8.44
N SER A 121 3.91 7.76 -8.70
CA SER A 121 2.63 7.04 -8.70
C SER A 121 2.69 5.81 -7.81
N LEU A 122 1.61 5.61 -7.05
CA LEU A 122 1.45 4.52 -6.11
C LEU A 122 0.47 3.52 -6.70
N ARG A 123 0.86 2.26 -6.79
CA ARG A 123 0.02 1.19 -7.33
C ARG A 123 0.00 -0.02 -6.41
N LEU A 124 -1.19 -0.56 -6.19
CA LEU A 124 -1.39 -1.89 -5.61
C LEU A 124 -1.93 -2.80 -6.71
N ASP A 125 -1.34 -3.97 -6.84
CA ASP A 125 -1.81 -5.05 -7.70
C ASP A 125 -2.38 -6.16 -6.82
N LEU A 126 -3.67 -6.46 -7.00
CA LEU A 126 -4.40 -7.47 -6.24
C LEU A 126 -4.85 -8.58 -7.18
N HIS A 127 -4.42 -9.81 -6.89
CA HIS A 127 -4.87 -10.99 -7.62
C HIS A 127 -6.01 -11.68 -6.89
N LEU A 128 -7.14 -11.88 -7.57
CA LEU A 128 -8.39 -12.37 -6.98
C LEU A 128 -8.50 -13.89 -6.92
N ALA A 129 -7.39 -14.62 -7.07
CA ALA A 129 -7.40 -16.10 -7.14
C ALA A 129 -7.98 -16.74 -5.85
N ARG A 130 -7.83 -16.06 -4.71
CA ARG A 130 -8.38 -16.44 -3.40
C ARG A 130 -9.47 -15.47 -2.90
N GLY A 131 -10.00 -14.63 -3.78
CA GLY A 131 -10.78 -13.45 -3.39
C GLY A 131 -9.90 -12.37 -2.75
N ILE A 132 -10.50 -11.50 -1.95
CA ILE A 132 -9.79 -10.40 -1.28
C ILE A 132 -9.11 -10.93 -0.01
N GLU A 133 -7.79 -10.99 -0.01
CA GLU A 133 -6.98 -11.29 1.17
C GLU A 133 -6.88 -10.05 2.07
N HIS A 134 -7.90 -9.84 2.91
CA HIS A 134 -8.12 -8.63 3.71
C HIS A 134 -6.86 -8.18 4.49
N GLU A 135 -6.21 -9.08 5.23
CA GLU A 135 -5.01 -8.77 6.01
C GLU A 135 -3.85 -8.26 5.13
N ARG A 136 -3.57 -8.95 4.02
CA ARG A 136 -2.50 -8.55 3.09
C ARG A 136 -2.83 -7.25 2.38
N PHE A 137 -4.10 -7.06 2.02
CA PHE A 137 -4.56 -5.85 1.38
C PHE A 137 -4.45 -4.64 2.30
N GLN A 138 -4.97 -4.73 3.53
CA GLN A 138 -4.84 -3.67 4.53
C GLN A 138 -3.38 -3.32 4.78
N ARG A 139 -2.50 -4.33 4.93
CA ARG A 139 -1.05 -4.12 5.06
C ARG A 139 -0.47 -3.30 3.89
N ALA A 140 -0.85 -3.65 2.65
CA ALA A 140 -0.40 -2.93 1.46
C ALA A 140 -0.97 -1.50 1.38
N VAL A 141 -2.23 -1.29 1.78
CA VAL A 141 -2.85 0.04 1.86
C VAL A 141 -2.15 0.90 2.91
N THR A 142 -1.89 0.37 4.11
CA THR A 142 -1.12 1.07 5.15
C THR A 142 0.27 1.46 4.63
N LYS A 143 0.98 0.55 3.96
CA LYS A 143 2.27 0.86 3.34
C LYS A 143 2.18 1.99 2.32
N ALA A 144 1.17 1.94 1.43
CA ALA A 144 0.96 2.98 0.43
C ALA A 144 0.67 4.35 1.05
N LEU A 145 -0.13 4.40 2.11
CA LEU A 145 -0.44 5.63 2.84
C LEU A 145 0.80 6.22 3.54
N LEU A 146 1.64 5.39 4.14
CA LEU A 146 2.89 5.84 4.77
C LEU A 146 3.87 6.41 3.74
N ILE A 147 3.99 5.76 2.58
CA ILE A 147 4.81 6.27 1.47
C ILE A 147 4.22 7.57 0.94
N GLU A 148 2.91 7.64 0.75
CA GLU A 148 2.24 8.87 0.30
C GLU A 148 2.51 10.03 1.28
N GLN A 149 2.38 9.81 2.58
CA GLN A 149 2.68 10.82 3.59
C GLN A 149 4.15 11.25 3.56
N ALA A 150 5.09 10.32 3.38
CA ALA A 150 6.50 10.64 3.21
C ALA A 150 6.73 11.49 1.95
N LEU A 151 6.09 11.14 0.84
CA LEU A 151 6.14 11.89 -0.42
C LEU A 151 5.62 13.33 -0.26
N ARG A 152 4.60 13.58 0.56
CA ARG A 152 4.11 14.94 0.83
C ARG A 152 5.18 15.86 1.44
N LYS A 153 6.15 15.28 2.16
CA LYS A 153 7.22 16.01 2.87
C LYS A 153 8.50 16.11 2.05
N LEU A 154 8.65 15.35 0.97
CA LEU A 154 9.83 15.40 0.12
C LEU A 154 9.78 16.60 -0.84
N PRO A 155 10.91 17.29 -1.08
CA PRO A 155 11.03 18.26 -2.17
C PRO A 155 10.71 17.62 -3.53
N ALA A 156 10.09 18.37 -4.44
CA ALA A 156 9.68 17.89 -5.77
C ALA A 156 10.84 17.30 -6.60
N ASP A 157 12.07 17.73 -6.34
CA ASP A 157 13.26 17.30 -7.07
C ASP A 157 13.91 16.02 -6.52
N SER A 158 13.33 15.40 -5.48
CA SER A 158 13.93 14.29 -4.73
C SER A 158 13.81 12.93 -5.42
N LYS A 159 14.22 12.82 -6.70
CA LYS A 159 13.94 11.64 -7.55
C LYS A 159 14.62 10.33 -7.12
N ASP A 160 15.66 10.39 -6.28
CA ASP A 160 16.52 9.24 -5.95
C ASP A 160 16.28 8.63 -4.55
N SER A 161 15.24 9.05 -3.83
CA SER A 161 14.98 8.50 -2.49
C SER A 161 14.24 7.17 -2.56
N ALA A 162 14.92 6.07 -2.19
CA ALA A 162 14.27 4.79 -1.95
C ALA A 162 13.37 4.90 -0.71
N LEU A 163 12.06 5.00 -0.92
CA LEU A 163 11.08 5.01 0.17
C LEU A 163 10.79 3.58 0.60
N LEU A 164 11.43 3.18 1.70
CA LEU A 164 11.20 1.91 2.36
C LEU A 164 10.39 2.14 3.63
N VAL A 165 9.36 1.34 3.80
CA VAL A 165 8.58 1.28 5.05
C VAL A 165 8.95 -0.02 5.74
N PRO A 166 9.50 0.02 6.96
CA PRO A 166 9.89 -1.19 7.66
C PRO A 166 8.64 -1.97 8.15
N PRO A 167 8.69 -3.32 8.18
CA PRO A 167 7.56 -4.15 8.61
C PRO A 167 7.02 -3.78 9.99
N TRP A 168 7.90 -3.46 10.96
CA TRP A 168 7.49 -3.13 12.32
C TRP A 168 6.56 -1.92 12.35
N LEU A 169 6.76 -0.94 11.47
CA LEU A 169 5.92 0.26 11.44
C LEU A 169 4.53 -0.07 10.89
N ILE A 170 4.47 -0.90 9.85
CA ILE A 170 3.20 -1.33 9.25
C ILE A 170 2.41 -2.17 10.25
N GLU A 171 3.02 -3.23 10.79
CA GLU A 171 2.34 -4.13 11.73
C GLU A 171 2.01 -3.41 13.05
N GLY A 172 2.89 -2.53 13.52
CA GLY A 172 2.68 -1.77 14.75
C GLY A 172 1.51 -0.79 14.65
N LEU A 173 1.37 -0.08 13.52
CA LEU A 173 0.22 0.80 13.30
C LEU A 173 -1.09 0.02 13.20
N ARG A 174 -1.10 -1.10 12.47
CA ARG A 174 -2.29 -1.96 12.35
C ARG A 174 -2.70 -2.53 13.70
N GLU A 175 -1.73 -2.98 14.50
CA GLU A 175 -1.96 -3.49 15.85
C GLU A 175 -2.43 -2.38 16.80
N ALA A 176 -1.89 -1.16 16.70
CA ALA A 176 -2.36 -0.02 17.48
C ALA A 176 -3.81 0.39 17.14
N VAL A 177 -4.20 0.34 15.85
CA VAL A 177 -5.61 0.47 15.43
C VAL A 177 -6.45 -0.62 16.09
N ALA A 178 -6.03 -1.88 15.98
CA ALA A 178 -6.76 -3.01 16.56
C ALA A 178 -6.90 -2.88 18.08
N TRP A 179 -5.88 -2.36 18.77
CA TRP A 179 -5.91 -2.06 20.19
C TRP A 179 -6.96 -1.00 20.54
N GLN A 180 -6.94 0.15 19.86
CA GLN A 180 -7.93 1.22 20.09
C GLN A 180 -9.38 0.72 19.87
N GLN A 181 -9.57 -0.16 18.90
CA GLN A 181 -10.87 -0.73 18.55
C GLN A 181 -11.26 -1.95 19.40
N LYS A 182 -10.45 -2.33 20.39
CA LYS A 182 -10.66 -3.52 21.25
C LYS A 182 -10.74 -4.84 20.46
N ARG A 183 -10.08 -4.90 19.30
CA ARG A 183 -9.94 -6.11 18.46
C ARG A 183 -8.66 -6.88 18.74
N SER A 184 -7.68 -6.27 19.41
CA SER A 184 -6.43 -6.90 19.80
C SER A 184 -6.58 -7.93 20.93
N ASP A 185 -5.83 -9.03 20.86
CA ASP A 185 -5.78 -10.06 21.92
C ASP A 185 -4.81 -9.63 23.03
N ARG A 186 -5.39 -9.16 24.13
CA ARG A 186 -4.65 -8.69 25.32
C ARG A 186 -3.81 -9.79 25.99
N ARG A 187 -4.17 -11.06 25.81
CA ARG A 187 -3.41 -12.18 26.40
C ARG A 187 -2.02 -12.30 25.78
N LEU A 188 -1.88 -11.91 24.51
CA LEU A 188 -0.58 -11.91 23.84
C LEU A 188 0.35 -10.84 24.41
N TYR A 189 -0.19 -9.69 24.83
CA TYR A 189 0.58 -8.65 25.53
C TYR A 189 1.04 -9.13 26.91
N ASP A 190 0.13 -9.75 27.68
CA ASP A 190 0.48 -10.32 28.99
C ASP A 190 1.61 -11.35 28.88
N ALA A 191 1.56 -12.21 27.86
CA ALA A 191 2.63 -13.17 27.57
C ALA A 191 3.95 -12.47 27.22
N LEU A 192 3.91 -11.44 26.37
CA LEU A 192 5.10 -10.68 25.99
C LEU A 192 5.78 -10.03 27.21
N PHE A 193 5.00 -9.40 28.10
CA PHE A 193 5.53 -8.75 29.30
C PHE A 193 6.12 -9.73 30.31
N ARG A 194 5.48 -10.90 30.51
CA ARG A 194 5.95 -11.92 31.46
C ARG A 194 7.27 -12.56 31.06
N HIS A 195 7.52 -12.71 29.76
CA HIS A 195 8.72 -13.37 29.25
C HIS A 195 9.83 -12.41 28.82
N GLY A 196 9.66 -11.09 29.03
CA GLY A 196 10.70 -10.10 28.73
C GLY A 196 10.83 -9.72 27.25
N GLY A 197 9.81 -10.00 26.44
CA GLY A 197 9.84 -9.78 24.99
C GLY A 197 10.38 -10.98 24.21
N VAL A 198 9.92 -11.15 22.96
CA VAL A 198 10.44 -12.17 22.03
C VAL A 198 11.57 -11.61 21.15
N TYR A 199 11.59 -10.29 20.95
CA TYR A 199 12.56 -9.59 20.10
C TYR A 199 13.33 -8.57 20.92
N LYS A 200 14.64 -8.46 20.68
CA LYS A 200 15.36 -7.24 21.05
C LYS A 200 14.94 -6.09 20.12
N LEU A 201 15.11 -4.86 20.59
CA LEU A 201 14.69 -3.68 19.82
C LEU A 201 15.43 -3.58 18.48
N ASP A 202 16.74 -3.83 18.46
CA ASP A 202 17.56 -3.83 17.24
C ASP A 202 17.13 -4.93 16.26
N GLU A 203 16.80 -6.12 16.74
CA GLU A 203 16.28 -7.23 15.94
C GLU A 203 14.91 -6.88 15.33
N LEU A 204 14.01 -6.28 16.12
CA LEU A 204 12.69 -5.84 15.67
C LEU A 204 12.79 -4.78 14.55
N LEU A 205 13.65 -3.79 14.74
CA LEU A 205 13.84 -2.68 13.80
C LEU A 205 14.56 -3.09 12.51
N ALA A 206 15.42 -4.11 12.58
CA ALA A 206 16.22 -4.59 11.45
C ALA A 206 15.49 -5.60 10.55
N LEU A 207 14.33 -6.13 10.98
CA LEU A 207 13.61 -7.13 10.19
C LEU A 207 13.18 -6.56 8.83
N THR A 208 13.58 -7.24 7.75
CA THR A 208 13.23 -6.84 6.38
C THR A 208 11.86 -7.39 5.97
N GLU A 209 11.30 -6.88 4.88
CA GLU A 209 10.05 -7.42 4.31
C GLU A 209 10.16 -8.92 3.99
N ALA A 210 11.29 -9.36 3.41
CA ALA A 210 11.53 -10.77 3.13
C ALA A 210 11.61 -11.59 4.43
N GLY A 211 12.36 -11.09 5.43
CA GLY A 211 12.45 -11.74 6.73
C GLY A 211 11.10 -11.83 7.46
N TYR A 212 10.24 -10.83 7.30
CA TYR A 212 8.88 -10.85 7.83
C TYR A 212 7.98 -11.89 7.12
N ASP A 213 8.08 -12.00 5.80
CA ASP A 213 7.31 -12.99 5.01
C ASP A 213 7.71 -14.44 5.37
N ASP A 214 8.96 -14.65 5.79
CA ASP A 214 9.49 -15.95 6.22
C ASP A 214 9.11 -16.36 7.66
N LEU A 215 8.57 -15.43 8.47
CA LEU A 215 8.15 -15.74 9.83
C LEU A 215 6.98 -16.74 9.84
N ASP A 216 7.01 -17.67 10.78
CA ASP A 216 5.86 -18.53 11.05
C ASP A 216 4.71 -17.77 11.75
N GLY A 217 3.58 -18.44 11.96
CA GLY A 217 2.40 -17.81 12.56
C GLY A 217 2.62 -17.30 13.99
N ALA A 218 3.41 -18.01 14.80
CA ALA A 218 3.68 -17.64 16.18
C ALA A 218 4.64 -16.44 16.24
N MET A 219 5.71 -16.48 15.45
CA MET A 219 6.66 -15.38 15.32
C MET A 219 5.99 -14.13 14.75
N ARG A 220 5.10 -14.25 13.74
CA ARG A 220 4.32 -13.10 13.24
C ARG A 220 3.43 -12.50 14.31
N ALA A 221 2.76 -13.31 15.14
CA ALA A 221 1.94 -12.81 16.23
C ALA A 221 2.79 -12.07 17.28
N ALA A 222 3.94 -12.61 17.67
CA ALA A 222 4.86 -11.96 18.58
C ALA A 222 5.43 -10.65 18.00
N PHE A 223 5.83 -10.66 16.72
CA PHE A 223 6.34 -9.49 16.02
C PHE A 223 5.30 -8.37 15.94
N ARG A 224 4.05 -8.72 15.63
CA ARG A 224 2.92 -7.78 15.58
C ARG A 224 2.69 -7.10 16.94
N VAL A 225 2.65 -7.87 18.02
CA VAL A 225 2.42 -7.35 19.38
C VAL A 225 3.59 -6.48 19.84
N ALA A 226 4.84 -6.92 19.61
CA ALA A 226 6.03 -6.12 19.93
C ALA A 226 6.06 -4.80 19.15
N SER A 227 5.75 -4.84 17.86
CA SER A 227 5.62 -3.66 17.00
C SER A 227 4.50 -2.73 17.44
N GLY A 228 3.35 -3.29 17.85
CA GLY A 228 2.22 -2.53 18.36
C GLY A 228 2.54 -1.81 19.66
N ALA A 229 3.18 -2.51 20.60
CA ALA A 229 3.67 -1.91 21.85
C ALA A 229 4.64 -0.75 21.58
N LEU A 230 5.58 -0.92 20.64
CA LEU A 230 6.51 0.13 20.24
C LEU A 230 5.78 1.34 19.65
N VAL A 231 4.87 1.14 18.69
CA VAL A 231 4.12 2.24 18.05
C VAL A 231 3.24 2.97 19.06
N MET A 232 2.54 2.25 19.95
CA MET A 232 1.74 2.89 20.99
C MET A 232 2.61 3.72 21.93
N ALA A 233 3.77 3.21 22.35
CA ALA A 233 4.71 3.96 23.16
C ALA A 233 5.25 5.22 22.45
N LEU A 234 5.45 5.17 21.12
CA LEU A 234 5.83 6.33 20.32
C LEU A 234 4.70 7.36 20.23
N LEU A 235 3.46 6.92 20.00
CA LEU A 235 2.28 7.80 19.90
C LEU A 235 1.95 8.52 21.23
N GLU A 236 2.34 7.95 22.37
CA GLU A 236 2.17 8.55 23.70
C GLU A 236 3.22 9.62 24.02
N GLN A 237 4.28 9.78 23.21
CA GLN A 237 5.28 10.82 23.42
C GLN A 237 4.70 12.22 23.13
N PRO A 238 5.21 13.30 23.77
CA PRO A 238 4.68 14.67 23.62
C PRO A 238 4.55 15.21 22.19
N SER A 239 5.29 14.66 21.21
CA SER A 239 5.19 14.97 19.77
C SER A 239 4.96 13.72 18.90
N GLY A 240 4.57 12.59 19.51
CA GLY A 240 4.47 11.29 18.82
C GLY A 240 3.43 11.26 17.70
N LYS A 241 2.42 12.12 17.77
CA LYS A 241 1.31 12.21 16.81
C LYS A 241 1.55 13.23 15.70
N GLU A 242 2.61 14.04 15.78
CA GLU A 242 2.93 15.12 14.82
C GLU A 242 3.80 14.64 13.64
N GLY A 243 4.07 13.33 13.56
CA GLY A 243 5.07 12.66 12.72
C GLY A 243 4.85 12.66 11.21
#